data_AF-A0A812PSB2-F1
#
_entry.id   AF-A0A812PSB2-F1
#
_cell.length_a   1.000
_cell.length_b   1.000
_cell.length_c   1.000
_cell.angle_alpha   90.00
_cell.angle_beta   90.00
_cell.angle_gamma   90.00
#
_symmetry.space_group_name_H-M   'P 1'
#
loop_
_entity.id
_entity.type
_entity.pdbx_description
1 polymer ?
#
loop_
_entity_poly.entity_id
_entity_poly.type
_entity_poly.pdbx_seq_one_letter_code
_entity_poly.pdbx_strand_id
1 'polypeptide(L)'
;MSDGEWQYAAVSDNGPTLEPYFNETWAVSPSLLPREKQLALRELAVSSVKALGFQDSIFHVELKYTSQHGAQLIEVNARMGGGPVYSTNLKTWGVDLVEETLFCAAGIPSRPVATRTCSLAISFLLTRWFSWQCFLLAVNLYLRTANCS
;
A
#
# COMPACT_ATOMS: atom_id res chain seq x y z
N MET A 1 7.20 1.12 8.11
CA MET A 1 7.55 1.75 9.39
C MET A 1 8.82 1.10 9.92
N SER A 2 9.56 1.80 10.75
CA SER A 2 10.59 1.26 11.61
C SER A 2 10.59 2.15 12.85
N ASP A 3 10.64 1.57 14.05
CA ASP A 3 10.59 2.28 15.33
C ASP A 3 9.42 3.30 15.41
N GLY A 4 8.27 2.94 14.83
CA GLY A 4 7.07 3.78 14.84
C GLY A 4 6.99 4.88 13.77
N GLU A 5 8.02 5.03 12.93
CA GLU A 5 8.03 6.02 11.84
C GLU A 5 7.98 5.42 10.45
N TRP A 6 7.30 6.11 9.53
CA TRP A 6 6.99 5.60 8.20
C TRP A 6 8.18 5.77 7.24
N GLN A 7 8.68 4.67 6.67
CA GLN A 7 9.93 4.66 5.89
C GLN A 7 9.71 4.76 4.38
N TYR A 8 8.65 4.14 3.90
CA TYR A 8 8.26 4.08 2.49
C TYR A 8 6.75 3.90 2.41
N ALA A 9 6.12 4.47 1.39
CA ALA A 9 4.71 4.29 1.10
C ALA A 9 4.46 4.60 -0.37
N ALA A 10 4.13 3.57 -1.16
CA ALA A 10 3.60 3.73 -2.50
C ALA A 10 2.07 3.76 -2.49
N VAL A 11 1.54 4.23 -3.61
CA VAL A 11 0.12 4.55 -3.84
C VAL A 11 -0.18 3.96 -5.22
N SER A 12 -1.00 2.91 -5.27
CA SER A 12 -1.35 2.15 -6.49
C SER A 12 -2.85 2.24 -6.75
N ASP A 13 -3.29 2.46 -7.98
CA ASP A 13 -4.72 2.50 -8.31
C ASP A 13 -5.22 1.11 -8.65
N ASN A 14 -6.32 0.69 -8.02
CA ASN A 14 -7.09 -0.47 -8.46
C ASN A 14 -8.20 -0.07 -9.44
N GLY A 15 -8.55 -1.02 -10.31
CA GLY A 15 -9.64 -0.94 -11.27
C GLY A 15 -11.04 -1.12 -10.68
N PRO A 16 -12.08 -0.92 -11.51
CA PRO A 16 -13.47 -1.19 -11.14
C PRO A 16 -13.63 -2.62 -10.59
N THR A 17 -14.39 -2.82 -9.52
CA THR A 17 -14.70 -4.16 -9.00
C THR A 17 -15.74 -4.87 -9.87
N LEU A 18 -15.65 -6.20 -9.98
CA LEU A 18 -16.57 -7.00 -10.81
C LEU A 18 -17.73 -7.60 -9.99
N GLU A 19 -18.88 -6.93 -10.07
CA GLU A 19 -20.17 -7.33 -9.50
C GLU A 19 -20.58 -8.79 -9.80
N PRO A 20 -21.35 -9.47 -8.91
CA PRO A 20 -22.00 -8.97 -7.69
C PRO A 20 -21.08 -9.00 -6.44
N TYR A 21 -19.77 -9.14 -6.64
CA TYR A 21 -18.78 -9.22 -5.57
C TYR A 21 -17.75 -8.09 -5.73
N PHE A 22 -16.99 -7.79 -4.68
CA PHE A 22 -15.90 -6.81 -4.76
C PHE A 22 -14.61 -7.41 -5.37
N ASN A 23 -14.75 -8.16 -6.47
CA ASN A 23 -13.64 -8.83 -7.13
C ASN A 23 -12.72 -7.81 -7.83
N GLU A 24 -11.43 -7.82 -7.52
CA GLU A 24 -10.42 -7.00 -8.19
C GLU A 24 -10.30 -7.35 -9.68
N THR A 25 -10.14 -6.33 -10.53
CA THR A 25 -9.97 -6.51 -12.00
C THR A 25 -8.59 -6.13 -12.50
N TRP A 26 -8.03 -5.01 -12.05
CA TRP A 26 -6.67 -4.63 -12.35
C TRP A 26 -6.07 -3.75 -11.26
N ALA A 27 -4.75 -3.61 -11.25
CA ALA A 27 -4.05 -2.62 -10.45
C ALA A 27 -2.89 -2.03 -11.24
N VAL A 28 -2.60 -0.73 -11.04
CA VAL A 28 -1.46 -0.03 -11.65
C VAL A 28 -0.66 0.75 -10.61
N SER A 29 0.67 0.73 -10.75
CA SER A 29 1.60 1.58 -10.01
C SER A 29 2.58 2.24 -10.98
N PRO A 30 2.92 3.53 -10.81
CA PRO A 30 2.40 4.45 -9.80
C PRO A 30 0.92 4.82 -10.05
N SER A 31 0.23 5.27 -9.01
CA SER A 31 -1.11 5.88 -9.13
C SER A 31 -1.10 7.11 -10.04
N LEU A 32 -2.17 7.24 -10.82
CA LEU A 32 -2.48 8.36 -11.72
C LEU A 32 -3.26 9.48 -11.01
N LEU A 33 -3.63 9.31 -9.74
CA LEU A 33 -4.33 10.34 -8.97
C LEU A 33 -3.46 11.60 -8.80
N PRO A 34 -4.06 12.81 -8.76
CA PRO A 34 -3.34 14.03 -8.38
C PRO A 34 -2.57 13.87 -7.07
N ARG A 35 -1.35 14.42 -7.01
CA ARG A 35 -0.43 14.27 -5.87
C ARG A 35 -1.07 14.55 -4.50
N GLU A 36 -1.93 15.56 -4.42
CA GLU A 36 -2.70 15.90 -3.22
C GLU A 36 -3.54 14.72 -2.69
N LYS A 37 -4.23 14.00 -3.58
CA LYS A 37 -5.03 12.82 -3.21
C LYS A 37 -4.14 11.67 -2.77
N GLN A 38 -2.99 11.48 -3.43
CA GLN A 38 -1.98 10.49 -3.03
C GLN A 38 -1.44 10.78 -1.62
N LEU A 39 -1.18 12.06 -1.30
CA LEU A 39 -0.75 12.50 0.02
C LEU A 39 -1.81 12.20 1.09
N ALA A 40 -3.07 12.60 0.84
CA ALA A 40 -4.17 12.37 1.78
C ALA A 40 -4.41 10.87 2.05
N LEU A 41 -4.36 10.01 1.02
CA LEU A 41 -4.48 8.55 1.18
C LEU A 41 -3.31 7.97 1.99
N ARG A 42 -2.08 8.41 1.72
CA ARG A 42 -0.89 7.99 2.47
C ARG A 42 -0.96 8.44 3.93
N GLU A 43 -1.37 9.67 4.20
CA GLU A 43 -1.50 10.21 5.56
C GLU A 43 -2.58 9.47 6.37
N LEU A 44 -3.72 9.17 5.74
CA LEU A 44 -4.74 8.32 6.35
C LEU A 44 -4.22 6.89 6.61
N ALA A 45 -3.44 6.31 5.69
CA ALA A 45 -2.83 5.00 5.89
C ALA A 45 -1.83 4.97 7.05
N VAL A 46 -0.90 5.93 7.12
CA VAL A 46 0.09 6.08 8.19
C VAL A 46 -0.60 6.26 9.54
N SER A 47 -1.59 7.15 9.63
CA SER A 47 -2.32 7.43 10.87
C SER A 47 -3.17 6.24 11.33
N SER A 48 -3.85 5.55 10.41
CA SER A 48 -4.61 4.32 10.73
C SER A 48 -3.71 3.23 11.28
N VAL A 49 -2.54 3.04 10.67
CA VAL A 49 -1.49 2.14 11.16
C VAL A 49 -1.03 2.52 12.56
N LYS A 50 -0.61 3.78 12.78
CA LYS A 50 -0.16 4.23 14.11
C LYS A 50 -1.26 4.08 15.18
N ALA A 51 -2.52 4.36 14.83
CA ALA A 51 -3.67 4.23 15.72
C ALA A 51 -3.95 2.78 16.16
N LEU A 52 -3.58 1.78 15.36
CA LEU A 52 -3.66 0.36 15.72
C LEU A 52 -2.49 -0.11 16.64
N GLY A 53 -1.58 0.79 17.02
CA GLY A 53 -0.45 0.50 17.93
C GLY A 53 0.80 -0.04 17.24
N PHE A 54 0.94 0.18 15.94
CA PHE A 54 1.86 -0.55 15.07
C PHE A 54 3.22 0.16 14.81
N GLN A 55 4.35 -0.60 14.91
CA GLN A 55 5.75 -0.09 14.86
C GLN A 55 6.69 -0.64 13.71
N ASP A 56 6.85 -1.98 13.53
CA ASP A 56 7.67 -2.74 12.54
C ASP A 56 7.18 -4.23 12.12
N SER A 57 6.45 -4.48 10.98
CA SER A 57 5.42 -5.52 10.56
C SER A 57 4.60 -5.22 9.25
N ILE A 58 5.00 -5.54 7.98
CA ILE A 58 4.47 -4.85 6.75
C ILE A 58 2.96 -4.72 6.67
N PHE A 59 2.46 -3.62 6.09
CA PHE A 59 1.03 -3.45 5.81
C PHE A 59 0.63 -3.62 4.36
N HIS A 60 -0.66 -3.89 4.19
CA HIS A 60 -1.43 -3.59 3.01
C HIS A 60 -2.70 -2.86 3.49
N VAL A 61 -2.67 -1.54 3.42
CA VAL A 61 -3.82 -0.70 3.77
C VAL A 61 -4.62 -0.43 2.53
N GLU A 62 -5.91 -0.80 2.53
CA GLU A 62 -6.85 -0.52 1.46
C GLU A 62 -7.65 0.75 1.77
N LEU A 63 -7.61 1.72 0.87
CA LEU A 63 -8.35 2.99 0.99
C LEU A 63 -9.13 3.31 -0.28
N LYS A 64 -10.17 4.14 -0.15
CA LYS A 64 -10.94 4.69 -1.29
C LYS A 64 -11.00 6.20 -1.20
N TYR A 65 -10.69 6.88 -2.30
CA TYR A 65 -10.90 8.33 -2.40
C TYR A 65 -12.29 8.64 -2.94
N THR A 66 -13.07 9.44 -2.21
CA THR A 66 -14.41 9.89 -2.58
C THR A 66 -14.41 11.39 -2.88
N SER A 67 -15.31 11.86 -3.73
CA SER A 67 -15.47 13.29 -4.02
C SER A 67 -16.06 14.09 -2.85
N GLN A 68 -16.83 13.44 -1.98
CA GLN A 68 -17.56 14.09 -0.88
C GLN A 68 -16.80 14.06 0.46
N HIS A 69 -16.04 12.98 0.74
CA HIS A 69 -15.39 12.76 2.03
C HIS A 69 -13.86 12.58 1.93
N GLY A 70 -13.28 12.71 0.73
CA GLY A 70 -11.85 12.51 0.51
C GLY A 70 -11.43 11.05 0.70
N ALA A 71 -10.23 10.84 1.24
CA ALA A 71 -9.70 9.52 1.56
C ALA A 71 -10.52 8.85 2.68
N GLN A 72 -10.88 7.59 2.50
CA GLN A 72 -11.62 6.75 3.45
C GLN A 72 -10.90 5.40 3.60
N LEU A 73 -10.78 4.89 4.83
CA LEU A 73 -10.19 3.59 5.11
C LEU A 73 -11.19 2.47 4.81
N ILE A 74 -10.71 1.37 4.21
CA ILE A 74 -11.47 0.12 4.05
C ILE A 74 -10.89 -0.95 5.00
N GLU A 75 -9.60 -1.27 4.87
CA GLU A 75 -8.96 -2.33 5.64
C GLU A 75 -7.48 -2.00 5.96
N VAL A 76 -6.96 -2.52 7.08
CA VAL A 76 -5.52 -2.59 7.37
C VAL A 76 -5.12 -4.06 7.56
N ASN A 77 -4.34 -4.62 6.63
CA ASN A 77 -3.74 -5.94 6.79
C ASN A 77 -2.30 -5.84 7.30
N ALA A 78 -1.95 -6.51 8.40
CA ALA A 78 -0.56 -6.64 8.91
C ALA A 78 0.25 -7.72 8.16
N ARG A 79 0.30 -7.61 6.84
CA ARG A 79 1.11 -8.42 5.92
C ARG A 79 1.36 -7.67 4.61
N MET A 80 2.21 -8.24 3.75
CA MET A 80 2.26 -7.85 2.34
C MET A 80 0.91 -7.99 1.65
N GLY A 81 0.64 -7.10 0.69
CA GLY A 81 -0.44 -7.28 -0.27
C GLY A 81 -0.25 -8.54 -1.11
N GLY A 82 -1.35 -9.12 -1.57
CA GLY A 82 -1.33 -10.33 -2.39
C GLY A 82 -0.90 -10.09 -3.84
N GLY A 83 -0.93 -11.16 -4.64
CA GLY A 83 -0.75 -11.10 -6.09
C GLY A 83 0.54 -10.36 -6.51
N PRO A 84 0.46 -9.32 -7.36
CA PRO A 84 1.64 -8.69 -7.94
C PRO A 84 2.40 -7.73 -7.00
N VAL A 85 1.85 -7.38 -5.83
CA VAL A 85 2.29 -6.24 -4.99
C VAL A 85 3.80 -6.23 -4.74
N TYR A 86 4.41 -7.37 -4.38
CA TYR A 86 5.86 -7.50 -4.26
C TYR A 86 6.60 -7.05 -5.53
N SER A 87 6.27 -7.67 -6.67
CA SER A 87 6.95 -7.43 -7.94
C SER A 87 6.76 -6.00 -8.45
N THR A 88 5.61 -5.39 -8.14
CA THR A 88 5.29 -4.00 -8.46
C THR A 88 6.18 -3.04 -7.67
N ASN A 89 6.31 -3.23 -6.36
CA ASN A 89 7.11 -2.35 -5.51
C ASN A 89 8.60 -2.45 -5.87
N LEU A 90 9.11 -3.67 -6.09
CA LEU A 90 10.48 -3.89 -6.51
C LEU A 90 10.80 -3.22 -7.87
N LYS A 91 9.95 -3.41 -8.88
CA LYS A 91 10.26 -2.94 -10.25
C LYS A 91 9.94 -1.46 -10.49
N THR A 92 8.88 -0.92 -9.91
CA THR A 92 8.48 0.49 -10.08
C THR A 92 9.27 1.42 -9.16
N TRP A 93 9.59 0.97 -7.95
CA TRP A 93 10.16 1.81 -6.89
C TRP A 93 11.54 1.36 -6.39
N GLY A 94 12.04 0.19 -6.80
CA GLY A 94 13.32 -0.36 -6.32
C GLY A 94 13.25 -0.95 -4.90
N VAL A 95 12.06 -1.15 -4.35
CA VAL A 95 11.86 -1.57 -2.95
C VAL A 95 11.50 -3.04 -2.87
N ASP A 96 12.41 -3.85 -2.33
CA ASP A 96 12.17 -5.26 -2.04
C ASP A 96 11.38 -5.41 -0.72
N LEU A 97 10.07 -5.65 -0.84
CA LEU A 97 9.21 -5.81 0.33
C LEU A 97 9.49 -7.11 1.12
N VAL A 98 10.17 -8.11 0.54
CA VAL A 98 10.54 -9.35 1.25
C VAL A 98 11.77 -9.09 2.12
N GLU A 99 12.78 -8.39 1.58
CA GLU A 99 13.96 -7.97 2.35
C GLU A 99 13.58 -7.08 3.53
N GLU A 100 12.78 -6.03 3.31
CA GLU A 100 12.28 -5.16 4.38
C GLU A 100 11.42 -5.92 5.40
N THR A 101 10.76 -7.01 4.97
CA THR A 101 10.06 -7.90 5.90
C THR A 101 11.01 -8.66 6.80
N LEU A 102 12.05 -9.23 6.23
CA LEU A 102 13.03 -10.03 6.95
C LEU A 102 13.85 -9.19 7.93
N PHE A 103 14.26 -7.98 7.55
CA PHE A 103 15.03 -7.09 8.42
C PHE A 103 14.33 -6.84 9.75
N CYS A 104 13.12 -6.30 9.71
CA CYS A 104 12.44 -5.92 10.93
C CYS A 104 11.82 -7.12 11.67
N ALA A 105 11.52 -8.24 11.00
CA ALA A 105 11.26 -9.51 11.69
C ALA A 105 12.49 -9.99 12.50
N ALA A 106 13.70 -9.70 12.03
CA ALA A 106 14.96 -9.89 12.76
C ALA A 106 15.32 -8.73 13.71
N GLY A 107 14.46 -7.70 13.85
CA GLY A 107 14.73 -6.51 14.67
C GLY A 107 15.78 -5.54 14.10
N ILE A 108 16.11 -5.65 12.81
CA ILE A 108 16.98 -4.74 12.07
C ILE A 108 16.12 -3.59 11.51
N PRO A 109 16.50 -2.31 11.66
CA PRO A 109 15.69 -1.20 11.16
C PRO A 109 15.50 -1.17 9.64
N SER A 110 14.25 -1.13 9.17
CA SER A 110 13.86 -1.02 7.76
C SER A 110 14.25 0.36 7.20
N ARG A 111 14.94 0.39 6.05
CA ARG A 111 15.45 1.64 5.42
C ARG A 111 15.45 1.57 3.88
N PRO A 112 14.29 1.32 3.24
CA PRO A 112 14.18 1.14 1.80
C PRO A 112 14.60 2.38 1.01
N VAL A 113 15.50 2.20 0.04
CA VAL A 113 15.95 3.28 -0.85
C VAL A 113 15.06 3.33 -2.09
N ALA A 114 13.88 3.94 -1.95
CA ALA A 114 12.95 4.10 -3.07
C ALA A 114 13.46 5.11 -4.12
N THR A 115 13.36 4.78 -5.41
CA THR A 115 13.66 5.73 -6.50
C THR A 115 12.68 6.92 -6.49
N ARG A 116 13.21 8.12 -6.73
CA ARG A 116 12.40 9.35 -6.87
C ARG A 116 11.71 9.49 -8.23
N THR A 117 12.14 8.72 -9.22
CA THR A 117 11.57 8.67 -10.56
C THR A 117 11.11 7.26 -10.86
N CYS A 118 9.83 7.10 -11.21
CA CYS A 118 9.27 5.85 -11.70
C CYS A 118 10.08 5.35 -12.90
N SER A 119 10.78 4.23 -12.73
CA SER A 119 11.55 3.54 -13.78
C SER A 119 10.65 2.76 -14.73
N LEU A 120 9.54 2.21 -14.21
CA LEU A 120 8.60 1.37 -14.95
C LEU A 120 7.20 1.43 -14.34
N ALA A 121 6.22 1.90 -15.10
CA ALA A 121 4.82 1.74 -14.75
C ALA A 121 4.39 0.29 -15.01
N ILE A 122 3.71 -0.33 -14.06
CA ILE A 122 3.26 -1.72 -14.16
C ILE A 122 1.77 -1.79 -13.90
N SER A 123 1.05 -2.36 -14.86
CA SER A 123 -0.36 -2.71 -14.75
C SER A 123 -0.52 -4.23 -14.86
N PHE A 124 -1.37 -4.82 -14.01
CA PHE A 124 -1.77 -6.21 -14.11
C PHE A 124 -3.27 -6.30 -14.32
N LEU A 125 -3.70 -7.16 -15.25
CA LEU A 125 -5.11 -7.41 -15.56
C LEU A 125 -5.50 -8.83 -15.16
N LEU A 126 -6.42 -8.92 -14.21
CA LEU A 126 -7.21 -10.11 -13.92
C LEU A 126 -8.45 -10.03 -14.85
N THR A 127 -8.57 -10.95 -15.80
CA THR A 127 -9.70 -10.96 -16.76
C THR A 127 -11.03 -11.14 -15.98
N ARG A 128 -12.13 -10.42 -16.28
CA ARG A 128 -12.72 -10.08 -17.59
C ARG A 128 -13.63 -8.83 -17.52
N TRP A 129 -13.88 -8.18 -18.67
CA TRP A 129 -14.50 -6.87 -18.92
C TRP A 129 -15.93 -6.59 -18.38
N PHE A 130 -16.15 -5.48 -17.64
CA PHE A 130 -16.92 -4.26 -18.02
C PHE A 130 -16.85 -3.20 -16.88
N SER A 131 -17.24 -1.94 -17.10
CA SER A 131 -16.83 -0.77 -16.28
C SER A 131 -17.83 -0.26 -15.22
N TRP A 132 -17.41 -0.07 -13.96
CA TRP A 132 -17.87 1.00 -13.03
C TRP A 132 -16.83 1.29 -11.93
N GLN A 133 -16.27 2.51 -11.88
CA GLN A 133 -14.96 2.79 -11.30
C GLN A 133 -14.94 2.91 -9.76
N CYS A 134 -14.22 2.02 -9.09
CA CYS A 134 -13.85 2.12 -7.68
C CYS A 134 -12.33 2.04 -7.52
N PHE A 135 -11.69 3.13 -7.13
CA PHE A 135 -10.27 3.13 -6.77
C PHE A 135 -10.11 2.56 -5.36
N LEU A 136 -9.70 1.29 -5.25
CA LEU A 136 -8.96 0.84 -4.07
C LEU A 136 -7.51 1.33 -4.20
N LEU A 137 -6.88 1.59 -3.06
CA LEU A 137 -5.50 2.01 -2.98
C LEU A 137 -4.74 1.28 -1.89
N ALA A 138 -3.65 0.62 -2.28
CA ALA A 138 -2.73 -0.08 -1.38
C ALA A 138 -1.61 0.84 -0.86
N VAL A 139 -1.39 0.88 0.47
CA VAL A 139 -0.21 1.51 1.11
C VAL A 139 0.52 0.52 2.01
N ASN A 140 1.85 0.41 1.86
CA ASN A 140 2.67 -0.59 2.55
C ASN A 140 3.53 0.02 3.69
N LEU A 141 3.24 -0.31 4.96
CA LEU A 141 3.96 0.22 6.15
C LEU A 141 4.51 -0.88 7.11
N TYR A 142 4.53 -0.87 8.48
CA TYR A 142 5.16 -1.93 9.35
C TYR A 142 4.69 -1.95 10.93
N LEU A 143 4.29 -3.08 11.64
CA LEU A 143 3.98 -3.49 13.10
C LEU A 143 5.00 -4.37 13.98
N ARG A 144 5.66 -3.88 15.06
CA ARG A 144 6.49 -4.65 16.05
C ARG A 144 5.78 -4.54 17.38
N THR A 145 5.53 -5.67 18.02
CA THR A 145 4.96 -5.68 19.37
C THR A 145 6.03 -5.26 20.37
N ALA A 146 5.84 -4.10 21.01
CA ALA A 146 6.62 -3.75 22.18
C ALA A 146 6.35 -4.79 23.28
N ASN A 147 7.40 -5.38 23.85
CA ASN A 147 7.25 -6.19 25.06
C ASN A 147 6.75 -5.27 26.18
N CYS A 148 5.56 -5.54 26.72
CA CYS A 148 5.18 -4.99 28.01
C CYS A 148 6.11 -5.55 29.08
N SER A 149 6.72 -4.64 29.85
CA SER A 149 7.39 -4.89 31.13
C SER A 149 6.37 -5.16 32.24
#